data_AF-A0A1J5MDE0-F1
#
_entry.id   AF-A0A1J5MDE0-F1
#
_cell.length_a   1.000
_cell.length_b   1.000
_cell.length_c   1.000
_cell.angle_alpha   90.00
_cell.angle_beta   90.00
_cell.angle_gamma   90.00
#
_symmetry.space_group_name_H-M   'P 1'
#
loop_
_entity.id
_entity.type
_entity.pdbx_description
1 polymer ?
#
loop_
_entity_poly.entity_id
_entity_poly.type
_entity_poly.pdbx_seq_one_letter_code
_entity_poly.pdbx_strand_id
1 'polypeptide(L)'
;MGVHPNIGVAQQGDIPVGRGILVNDFLETQVPDVYAVGDCAEIEVVDGRNRIEPLWYTGKMQGEALAKTIAGERTKYERGVWFNSAKFFDIEYQTYGFVFNEPLDGISSFYWQHPAQDICLRINYKDDTQEVTGVNTFGIRMRHNVWENWLANGCTLKYVLENLRDANFDPEFFNRYEKDIVAAFNQQHPDNQLKLSPLRWLTKRFTKGHANA
;
A
#
# COMPACT_ATOMS: atom_id res chain seq x y z
N MET A 1 0.76 -8.40 -22.62
CA MET A 1 -0.69 -8.41 -22.34
C MET A 1 -0.92 -7.53 -21.12
N GLY A 2 -1.75 -6.50 -21.25
CA GLY A 2 -2.02 -5.50 -20.21
C GLY A 2 -3.09 -4.52 -20.70
N VAL A 3 -3.60 -3.68 -19.80
CA VAL A 3 -4.55 -2.61 -20.16
C VAL A 3 -3.81 -1.38 -20.67
N HIS A 4 -4.43 -0.67 -21.61
CA HIS A 4 -3.89 0.56 -22.19
C HIS A 4 -4.93 1.67 -22.06
N PRO A 5 -4.56 2.88 -21.61
CA PRO A 5 -5.46 4.02 -21.54
C PRO A 5 -6.18 4.30 -22.87
N ASN A 6 -7.51 4.47 -22.81
CA ASN A 6 -8.27 4.92 -23.98
C ASN A 6 -8.21 6.44 -24.09
N ILE A 7 -7.30 6.93 -24.93
CA ILE A 7 -6.99 8.35 -25.08
C ILE A 7 -7.39 8.94 -26.44
N GLY A 8 -8.15 8.19 -27.26
CA GLY A 8 -8.46 8.60 -28.63
C GLY A 8 -9.20 9.94 -28.74
N VAL A 9 -10.12 10.22 -27.80
CA VAL A 9 -10.84 11.50 -27.75
C VAL A 9 -9.89 12.67 -27.44
N ALA A 10 -8.94 12.47 -26.51
CA ALA A 10 -7.96 13.49 -26.16
C ALA A 10 -6.99 13.78 -27.32
N GLN A 11 -6.53 12.73 -28.00
CA GLN A 11 -5.68 12.85 -29.18
C GLN A 11 -6.33 13.63 -30.33
N GLN A 12 -7.63 13.45 -30.54
CA GLN A 12 -8.38 14.18 -31.58
C GLN A 12 -8.69 15.63 -31.18
N GLY A 13 -8.66 15.94 -29.88
CA GLY A 13 -9.03 17.25 -29.33
C GLY A 13 -7.86 18.16 -28.96
N ASP A 14 -6.66 17.91 -29.49
CA ASP A 14 -5.43 18.65 -29.17
C ASP A 14 -5.11 18.72 -27.65
N ILE A 15 -5.57 17.74 -26.88
CA ILE A 15 -5.25 17.62 -25.45
C ILE A 15 -3.92 16.87 -25.31
N PRO A 16 -2.96 17.36 -24.49
CA PRO A 16 -1.69 16.66 -24.29
C PRO A 16 -1.86 15.25 -23.74
N VAL A 17 -1.19 14.28 -24.39
CA VAL A 17 -1.18 12.87 -24.00
C VAL A 17 0.24 12.32 -23.98
N GLY A 18 0.46 11.32 -23.13
CA GLY A 18 1.63 10.44 -23.14
C GLY A 18 1.17 8.98 -23.29
N ARG A 19 1.41 8.17 -22.26
CA ARG A 19 0.73 6.88 -22.10
C ARG A 19 -0.74 7.05 -21.72
N GLY A 20 -1.09 8.15 -21.04
CA GLY A 20 -2.46 8.56 -20.70
C GLY A 20 -2.70 10.05 -21.03
N ILE A 21 -3.85 10.59 -20.66
CA ILE A 21 -4.14 12.02 -20.73
C ILE A 21 -3.33 12.72 -19.64
N LEU A 22 -2.46 13.66 -20.03
CA LEU A 22 -1.55 14.32 -19.10
C LEU A 22 -2.32 15.27 -18.19
N VAL A 23 -2.17 15.10 -16.88
CA VAL A 23 -2.77 15.95 -15.86
C VAL A 23 -1.79 16.32 -14.75
N ASN A 24 -2.04 17.44 -14.09
CA ASN A 24 -1.31 17.82 -12.88
C ASN A 24 -1.87 17.12 -11.62
N ASP A 25 -1.31 17.43 -10.45
CA ASP A 25 -1.75 16.93 -9.13
C ASP A 25 -3.22 17.28 -8.76
N PHE A 26 -3.87 18.18 -9.50
CA PHE A 26 -5.28 18.58 -9.35
C PHE A 26 -6.18 17.95 -10.42
N LEU A 27 -5.65 17.01 -11.21
CA LEU A 27 -6.36 16.28 -12.28
C LEU A 27 -6.78 17.16 -13.46
N GLU A 28 -6.18 18.35 -13.56
CA GLU A 28 -6.39 19.32 -14.65
C GLU A 28 -5.48 19.00 -15.83
N THR A 29 -6.01 19.05 -17.05
CA THR A 29 -5.18 19.07 -18.27
C THR A 29 -4.62 20.48 -18.51
N GLN A 30 -3.81 20.67 -19.55
CA GLN A 30 -3.38 22.01 -19.96
C GLN A 30 -4.49 22.83 -20.64
N VAL A 31 -5.58 22.18 -21.06
CA VAL A 31 -6.73 22.86 -21.66
C VAL A 31 -7.66 23.31 -20.51
N PRO A 32 -8.01 24.61 -20.43
CA PRO A 32 -8.91 25.11 -19.39
C PRO A 32 -10.24 24.36 -19.36
N ASP A 33 -10.74 24.10 -18.14
CA ASP A 33 -12.01 23.41 -17.88
C ASP A 33 -12.10 21.96 -18.43
N VAL A 34 -10.96 21.38 -18.81
CA VAL A 34 -10.84 19.98 -19.25
C VAL A 34 -9.98 19.20 -18.26
N TYR A 35 -10.51 18.07 -17.80
CA TYR A 35 -9.94 17.23 -16.75
C TYR A 35 -9.89 15.76 -17.20
N ALA A 36 -9.04 14.97 -16.55
CA ALA A 36 -9.03 13.51 -16.72
C ALA A 36 -8.85 12.79 -15.39
N VAL A 37 -9.60 11.72 -15.19
CA VAL A 37 -9.59 10.86 -13.99
C VAL A 37 -9.76 9.40 -14.36
N GLY A 38 -9.37 8.51 -13.47
CA GLY A 38 -9.40 7.06 -13.65
C GLY A 38 -8.25 6.57 -14.52
N ASP A 39 -8.47 5.41 -15.14
CA ASP A 39 -7.46 4.66 -15.89
C ASP A 39 -6.86 5.43 -17.08
N CYS A 40 -7.53 6.49 -17.55
CA CYS A 40 -7.02 7.33 -18.63
C CYS A 40 -6.06 8.44 -18.18
N ALA A 41 -6.00 8.76 -16.89
CA ALA A 41 -5.19 9.86 -16.38
C ALA A 41 -3.72 9.46 -16.20
N GLU A 42 -2.82 10.23 -16.80
CA GLU A 42 -1.38 10.18 -16.55
C GLU A 42 -0.97 11.40 -15.74
N ILE A 43 -0.81 11.21 -14.43
CA ILE A 43 -0.59 12.28 -13.46
C ILE A 43 0.91 12.58 -13.38
N GLU A 44 1.28 13.84 -13.61
CA GLU A 44 2.63 14.35 -13.42
C GLU A 44 3.04 14.25 -11.95
N VAL A 45 4.25 13.74 -11.68
CA VAL A 45 4.78 13.66 -10.31
C VAL A 45 6.12 14.35 -10.24
N VAL A 46 6.37 14.98 -9.09
CA VAL A 46 7.60 15.75 -8.82
C VAL A 46 8.87 14.89 -8.98
N ASP A 47 8.79 13.59 -8.71
CA ASP A 47 9.92 12.65 -8.81
C ASP A 47 10.17 12.14 -10.25
N GLY A 48 9.56 12.76 -11.26
CA GLY A 48 9.94 12.64 -12.67
C GLY A 48 9.40 11.41 -13.42
N ARG A 49 8.52 10.60 -12.82
CA ARG A 49 7.85 9.49 -13.52
C ARG A 49 6.34 9.57 -13.39
N ASN A 50 5.69 10.09 -14.43
CA ASN A 50 4.23 10.19 -14.46
C ASN A 50 3.58 8.83 -14.13
N ARG A 51 2.50 8.89 -13.36
CA ARG A 51 1.80 7.72 -12.87
C ARG A 51 0.50 7.50 -13.64
N ILE A 52 0.20 6.24 -13.92
CA ILE A 52 -1.12 5.77 -14.33
C ILE A 52 -1.54 4.76 -13.29
N GLU A 53 -2.74 4.92 -12.75
CA GLU A 53 -3.21 4.16 -11.59
C GLU A 53 -4.53 3.46 -11.90
N PRO A 54 -4.49 2.36 -12.67
CA PRO A 54 -5.68 1.69 -13.18
C PRO A 54 -6.27 0.75 -12.12
N LEU A 55 -6.64 1.32 -10.98
CA LEU A 55 -7.28 0.62 -9.87
C LEU A 55 -8.60 1.30 -9.53
N TRP A 56 -9.60 0.50 -9.16
CA TRP A 56 -10.94 1.02 -8.86
C TRP A 56 -10.93 2.10 -7.78
N TYR A 57 -10.16 1.90 -6.70
CA TYR A 57 -10.15 2.83 -5.58
C TYR A 57 -9.44 4.15 -5.92
N THR A 58 -8.38 4.12 -6.73
CA THR A 58 -7.71 5.35 -7.19
C THR A 58 -8.62 6.14 -8.11
N GLY A 59 -9.33 5.48 -9.03
CA GLY A 59 -10.35 6.13 -9.87
C GLY A 59 -11.46 6.78 -9.04
N LYS A 60 -11.93 6.11 -7.98
CA LYS A 60 -12.90 6.68 -7.03
C LYS A 60 -12.34 7.94 -6.34
N MET A 61 -11.14 7.87 -5.79
CA MET A 61 -10.50 9.00 -5.10
C MET A 61 -10.22 10.18 -6.03
N GLN A 62 -9.80 9.91 -7.27
CA GLN A 62 -9.60 10.95 -8.28
C GLN A 62 -10.93 11.63 -8.62
N GLY A 63 -12.01 10.87 -8.79
CA GLY A 63 -13.36 11.41 -8.99
C GLY A 63 -13.83 12.29 -7.83
N GLU A 64 -13.59 11.85 -6.58
CA GLU A 64 -13.92 12.62 -5.37
C GLU A 64 -13.14 13.94 -5.29
N ALA A 65 -11.85 13.92 -5.60
CA ALA A 65 -11.02 15.13 -5.62
C ALA A 65 -11.48 16.11 -6.71
N LEU A 66 -11.72 15.61 -7.92
CA LEU A 66 -12.17 16.45 -9.03
C LEU A 66 -13.57 17.03 -8.77
N ALA A 67 -14.50 16.26 -8.20
CA ALA A 67 -15.83 16.75 -7.89
C ALA A 67 -15.81 17.97 -6.95
N LYS A 68 -14.90 18.00 -5.98
CA LYS A 68 -14.69 19.17 -5.11
C LYS A 68 -14.15 20.37 -5.89
N THR A 69 -13.19 20.15 -6.78
CA THR A 69 -12.63 21.20 -7.64
C THR A 69 -13.73 21.83 -8.51
N ILE A 70 -14.58 21.02 -9.14
CA ILE A 70 -15.73 21.51 -9.92
C ILE A 70 -16.74 22.26 -9.05
N ALA A 71 -16.92 21.85 -7.79
CA ALA A 71 -17.79 22.52 -6.83
C ALA A 71 -17.19 23.81 -6.22
N GLY A 72 -16.02 24.25 -6.67
CA GLY A 72 -15.36 25.48 -6.24
C GLY A 72 -14.31 25.32 -5.14
N GLU A 73 -14.02 24.10 -4.70
CA GLU A 73 -12.95 23.79 -3.76
C GLU A 73 -11.81 23.05 -4.48
N ARG A 74 -10.86 23.80 -5.05
CA ARG A 74 -9.72 23.23 -5.79
C ARG A 74 -8.93 22.26 -4.90
N THR A 75 -9.07 20.97 -5.18
CA THR A 75 -8.60 19.87 -4.32
C THR A 75 -7.50 19.07 -5.01
N LYS A 76 -6.37 18.93 -4.34
CA LYS A 76 -5.28 18.06 -4.78
C LYS A 76 -5.68 16.59 -4.66
N TYR A 77 -5.34 15.78 -5.66
CA TYR A 77 -5.43 14.33 -5.58
C TYR A 77 -4.28 13.79 -4.70
N GLU A 78 -4.63 13.14 -3.60
CA GLU A 78 -3.69 12.51 -2.69
C GLU A 78 -4.01 11.03 -2.54
N ARG A 79 -3.18 10.17 -3.17
CA ARG A 79 -3.37 8.71 -3.15
C ARG A 79 -3.16 8.07 -1.78
N GLY A 80 -2.34 8.67 -0.93
CA GLY A 80 -1.86 8.03 0.30
C GLY A 80 -1.01 6.78 0.02
N VAL A 81 -1.10 5.80 0.93
CA VAL A 81 -0.32 4.56 0.86
C VAL A 81 -0.86 3.66 -0.25
N TRP A 82 0.01 3.23 -1.16
CA TRP A 82 -0.36 2.30 -2.23
C TRP A 82 -0.78 0.95 -1.66
N PHE A 83 -1.85 0.37 -2.21
CA PHE A 83 -2.23 -0.99 -1.87
C PHE A 83 -2.94 -1.70 -3.02
N ASN A 84 -2.92 -3.02 -2.98
CA ASN A 84 -3.77 -3.83 -3.84
C ASN A 84 -4.14 -5.12 -3.11
N SER A 85 -5.27 -5.71 -3.49
CA SER A 85 -5.71 -7.01 -3.00
C SER A 85 -6.33 -7.78 -4.14
N ALA A 86 -5.92 -9.04 -4.26
CA ALA A 86 -6.48 -9.98 -5.22
C ALA A 86 -6.73 -11.31 -4.52
N LYS A 87 -7.67 -12.08 -5.05
CA LYS A 87 -7.98 -13.42 -4.55
C LYS A 87 -7.86 -14.41 -5.70
N PHE A 88 -7.06 -15.44 -5.51
CA PHE A 88 -6.86 -16.53 -6.46
C PHE A 88 -7.34 -17.82 -5.80
N PHE A 89 -8.58 -18.22 -6.08
CA PHE A 89 -9.24 -19.33 -5.38
C PHE A 89 -9.20 -19.13 -3.86
N ASP A 90 -8.48 -20.00 -3.15
CA ASP A 90 -8.34 -19.96 -1.69
C ASP A 90 -7.15 -19.12 -1.21
N ILE A 91 -6.35 -18.56 -2.14
CA ILE A 91 -5.19 -17.74 -1.82
C ILE A 91 -5.59 -16.26 -1.86
N GLU A 92 -5.60 -15.64 -0.68
CA GLU A 92 -5.67 -14.19 -0.53
C GLU A 92 -4.28 -13.59 -0.78
N TYR A 93 -4.17 -12.66 -1.72
CA TYR A 93 -2.96 -11.85 -1.94
C TYR A 93 -3.24 -10.40 -1.55
N GLN A 94 -2.37 -9.82 -0.74
CA GLN A 94 -2.43 -8.40 -0.39
C GLN A 94 -1.04 -7.79 -0.41
N THR A 95 -0.97 -6.56 -0.91
CA THR A 95 0.22 -5.71 -0.85
C THR A 95 -0.14 -4.35 -0.29
N TYR A 96 0.70 -3.83 0.60
CA TYR A 96 0.62 -2.47 1.11
C TYR A 96 2.01 -1.83 1.05
N GLY A 97 2.10 -0.59 0.62
CA GLY A 97 3.37 0.09 0.41
C GLY A 97 4.17 -0.48 -0.76
N PHE A 98 5.50 -0.42 -0.65
CA PHE A 98 6.45 -0.84 -1.67
C PHE A 98 7.22 -2.08 -1.24
N VAL A 99 7.03 -3.17 -1.99
CA VAL A 99 7.85 -4.38 -1.91
C VAL A 99 8.53 -4.57 -3.25
N PHE A 100 9.86 -4.48 -3.29
CA PHE A 100 10.61 -4.51 -4.53
C PHE A 100 10.81 -5.94 -5.02
N ASN A 101 10.77 -6.14 -6.34
CA ASN A 101 11.01 -7.44 -6.97
C ASN A 101 12.52 -7.78 -7.06
N GLU A 102 13.37 -6.76 -6.99
CA GLU A 102 14.82 -6.87 -6.93
C GLU A 102 15.33 -6.22 -5.63
N PRO A 103 16.43 -6.71 -5.04
CA PRO A 103 17.07 -6.04 -3.92
C PRO A 103 17.41 -4.59 -4.28
N LEU A 104 17.13 -3.68 -3.35
CA LEU A 104 17.47 -2.27 -3.47
C LEU A 104 18.42 -1.90 -2.33
N ASP A 105 19.49 -1.17 -2.64
CA ASP A 105 20.45 -0.71 -1.63
C ASP A 105 19.74 0.08 -0.52
N GLY A 106 20.06 -0.22 0.73
CA GLY A 106 19.43 0.39 1.91
C GLY A 106 18.07 -0.19 2.28
N ILE A 107 17.56 -1.20 1.56
CA ILE A 107 16.30 -1.89 1.86
C ILE A 107 16.55 -3.38 2.10
N SER A 108 16.33 -3.81 3.33
CA SER A 108 16.31 -5.21 3.72
C SER A 108 14.94 -5.86 3.55
N SER A 109 14.91 -7.19 3.60
CA SER A 109 13.69 -7.99 3.48
C SER A 109 13.65 -9.07 4.55
N PHE A 110 12.58 -9.09 5.33
CA PHE A 110 12.23 -10.23 6.17
C PHE A 110 11.22 -11.09 5.44
N TYR A 111 11.50 -12.39 5.32
CA TYR A 111 10.63 -13.36 4.66
C TYR A 111 10.33 -14.53 5.58
N TRP A 112 9.04 -14.84 5.68
CA TRP A 112 8.53 -16.02 6.37
C TRP A 112 7.61 -16.79 5.44
N GLN A 113 7.77 -18.11 5.41
CA GLN A 113 6.89 -19.05 4.72
C GLN A 113 6.49 -20.15 5.70
N HIS A 114 5.21 -20.52 5.69
CA HIS A 114 4.73 -21.65 6.47
C HIS A 114 5.37 -22.95 5.94
N PRO A 115 5.87 -23.86 6.81
CA PRO A 115 6.65 -25.02 6.37
C PRO A 115 5.87 -26.07 5.55
N ALA A 116 4.54 -26.08 5.66
CA ALA A 116 3.68 -27.09 5.04
C ALA A 116 2.48 -26.53 4.24
N GLN A 117 2.34 -25.20 4.13
CA GLN A 117 1.21 -24.56 3.47
C GLN A 117 1.73 -23.46 2.56
N ASP A 118 0.98 -23.11 1.51
CA ASP A 118 1.30 -22.02 0.57
C ASP A 118 0.95 -20.65 1.16
N ILE A 119 1.50 -20.36 2.34
CA ILE A 119 1.27 -19.14 3.11
C ILE A 119 2.61 -18.47 3.34
N CYS A 120 2.70 -17.18 3.03
CA CYS A 120 3.92 -16.42 3.28
C CYS A 120 3.67 -14.94 3.56
N LEU A 121 4.68 -14.32 4.18
CA LEU A 121 4.74 -12.91 4.50
C LEU A 121 6.14 -12.39 4.18
N ARG A 122 6.20 -11.31 3.39
CA ARG A 122 7.43 -10.57 3.11
C ARG A 122 7.26 -9.13 3.56
N ILE A 123 8.17 -8.61 4.37
CA ILE A 123 8.20 -7.21 4.78
C ILE A 123 9.52 -6.59 4.28
N ASN A 124 9.45 -5.49 3.54
CA ASN A 124 10.61 -4.65 3.25
C ASN A 124 10.71 -3.51 4.25
N TYR A 125 11.93 -3.16 4.63
CA TYR A 125 12.22 -2.11 5.60
C TYR A 125 13.59 -1.46 5.32
N LYS A 126 13.76 -0.22 5.78
CA LYS A 126 15.03 0.50 5.63
C LYS A 126 16.09 -0.01 6.59
N ASP A 127 17.33 -0.14 6.12
CA ASP A 127 18.44 -0.66 6.94
C ASP A 127 18.79 0.25 8.12
N ASP A 128 18.75 1.57 7.91
CA ASP A 128 19.15 2.59 8.87
C ASP A 128 18.11 2.84 9.97
N THR A 129 16.86 3.05 9.58
CA THR A 129 15.77 3.41 10.51
C THR A 129 14.93 2.23 10.94
N GLN A 130 15.04 1.09 10.26
CA GLN A 130 14.16 -0.07 10.41
C GLN A 130 12.69 0.22 10.07
N GLU A 131 12.37 1.38 9.47
CA GLU A 131 11.02 1.73 9.03
C GLU A 131 10.53 0.78 7.94
N VAL A 132 9.32 0.24 8.08
CA VAL A 132 8.71 -0.61 7.08
C VAL A 132 8.31 0.21 5.85
N THR A 133 8.69 -0.26 4.67
CA THR A 133 8.34 0.36 3.39
C THR A 133 7.19 -0.34 2.68
N GLY A 134 7.00 -1.63 2.94
CA GLY A 134 5.87 -2.38 2.41
C GLY A 134 5.81 -3.84 2.87
N VAL A 135 4.69 -4.48 2.57
CA VAL A 135 4.42 -5.88 2.87
C VAL A 135 3.71 -6.57 1.71
N ASN A 136 4.06 -7.84 1.48
CA ASN A 136 3.29 -8.79 0.67
C ASN A 136 2.83 -9.94 1.58
N THR A 137 1.56 -10.31 1.49
CA THR A 137 1.00 -11.48 2.16
C THR A 137 0.33 -12.41 1.16
N PHE A 138 0.51 -13.71 1.36
CA PHE A 138 -0.19 -14.77 0.65
C PHE A 138 -0.84 -15.70 1.66
N GLY A 139 -2.14 -15.94 1.53
CA GLY A 139 -2.90 -16.84 2.40
C GLY A 139 -3.15 -16.30 3.82
N ILE A 140 -2.86 -15.02 4.10
CA ILE A 140 -3.19 -14.34 5.35
C ILE A 140 -3.96 -13.07 5.03
N ARG A 141 -5.15 -12.93 5.59
CA ARG A 141 -5.93 -11.71 5.41
C ARG A 141 -5.55 -10.66 6.45
N MET A 142 -5.16 -9.51 5.95
CA MET A 142 -4.73 -8.36 6.71
C MET A 142 -5.73 -7.20 6.64
N ARG A 143 -5.76 -6.40 7.72
CA ARG A 143 -6.54 -5.17 7.86
C ARG A 143 -5.83 -4.02 7.13
N HIS A 144 -6.45 -3.56 6.05
CA HIS A 144 -5.94 -2.43 5.26
C HIS A 144 -5.66 -1.19 6.10
N ASN A 145 -6.60 -0.77 6.95
CA ASN A 145 -6.47 0.45 7.76
C ASN A 145 -5.33 0.38 8.79
N VAL A 146 -4.95 -0.82 9.23
CA VAL A 146 -3.83 -1.00 10.17
C VAL A 146 -2.50 -0.83 9.44
N TRP A 147 -2.33 -1.50 8.29
CA TRP A 147 -1.14 -1.38 7.46
C TRP A 147 -0.96 0.02 6.88
N GLU A 148 -2.04 0.64 6.41
CA GLU A 148 -2.03 2.04 5.96
C GLU A 148 -1.52 2.96 7.08
N ASN A 149 -2.04 2.81 8.30
CA ASN A 149 -1.58 3.61 9.44
C ASN A 149 -0.13 3.32 9.81
N TRP A 150 0.33 2.07 9.84
CA TRP A 150 1.72 1.74 10.16
C TRP A 150 2.70 2.31 9.13
N LEU A 151 2.37 2.21 7.84
CA LEU A 151 3.21 2.75 6.76
C LEU A 151 3.21 4.27 6.77
N ALA A 152 2.06 4.91 6.94
CA ALA A 152 1.94 6.37 6.96
C ALA A 152 2.66 7.02 8.15
N ASN A 153 2.87 6.29 9.26
CA ASN A 153 3.55 6.79 10.45
C ASN A 153 4.99 6.27 10.59
N GLY A 154 5.55 5.59 9.58
CA GLY A 154 6.93 5.09 9.62
C GLY A 154 7.17 4.08 10.75
N CYS A 155 6.22 3.18 11.01
CA CYS A 155 6.43 2.17 12.06
C CYS A 155 7.60 1.24 11.71
N THR A 156 8.40 0.89 12.71
CA THR A 156 9.56 0.01 12.55
C THR A 156 9.16 -1.44 12.36
N LEU A 157 10.05 -2.24 11.76
CA LEU A 157 9.88 -3.68 11.60
C LEU A 157 9.59 -4.37 12.94
N LYS A 158 10.33 -4.00 13.98
CA LYS A 158 10.11 -4.47 15.35
C LYS A 158 8.67 -4.22 15.79
N TYR A 159 8.22 -2.97 15.72
CA TYR A 159 6.88 -2.60 16.15
C TYR A 159 5.80 -3.38 15.38
N VAL A 160 5.95 -3.48 14.05
CA VAL A 160 5.01 -4.19 13.18
C VAL A 160 4.95 -5.68 13.54
N LEU A 161 6.09 -6.34 13.74
CA LEU A 161 6.13 -7.76 14.11
C LEU A 161 5.56 -8.02 15.50
N GLU A 162 5.87 -7.18 16.49
CA GLU A 162 5.32 -7.30 17.84
C GLU A 162 3.80 -7.11 17.86
N ASN A 163 3.26 -6.25 16.98
CA ASN A 163 1.83 -5.93 16.92
C ASN A 163 1.08 -6.58 15.76
N LEU A 164 1.69 -7.57 15.07
CA LEU A 164 1.15 -8.18 13.85
C LEU A 164 -0.27 -8.73 14.03
N ARG A 165 -0.62 -9.16 15.24
CA ARG A 165 -1.95 -9.63 15.61
C ARG A 165 -3.05 -8.60 15.40
N ASP A 166 -2.74 -7.31 15.51
CA ASP A 166 -3.71 -6.23 15.26
C ASP A 166 -4.02 -6.09 13.77
N ALA A 167 -3.09 -6.49 12.88
CA ALA A 167 -3.30 -6.48 11.44
C ALA A 167 -4.04 -7.73 10.96
N ASN A 168 -4.06 -8.83 11.71
CA ASN A 168 -4.78 -10.04 11.30
C ASN A 168 -6.31 -9.79 11.24
N PHE A 169 -6.90 -10.07 10.09
CA PHE A 169 -8.34 -9.96 9.85
C PHE A 169 -9.06 -11.30 9.95
N ASP A 170 -8.34 -12.42 9.91
CA ASP A 170 -8.95 -13.74 9.84
C ASP A 170 -9.87 -13.99 11.06
N PRO A 171 -11.09 -14.51 10.84
CA PRO A 171 -12.04 -14.83 11.91
C PRO A 171 -11.46 -15.78 12.98
N GLU A 172 -12.08 -15.84 14.15
CA GLU A 172 -11.56 -16.55 15.34
C GLU A 172 -11.22 -18.04 15.15
N PHE A 173 -11.78 -18.69 14.12
CA PHE A 173 -11.55 -20.11 13.82
C PHE A 173 -10.48 -20.38 12.75
N PHE A 174 -9.82 -19.34 12.23
CA PHE A 174 -8.70 -19.51 11.30
C PHE A 174 -7.38 -19.68 12.06
N ASN A 175 -6.45 -20.39 11.42
CA ASN A 175 -5.10 -20.56 11.94
C ASN A 175 -4.41 -19.19 12.07
N ARG A 176 -3.71 -19.00 13.19
CA ARG A 176 -2.99 -17.77 13.52
C ARG A 176 -1.49 -18.03 13.47
N TYR A 177 -0.79 -17.29 12.62
CA TYR A 177 0.61 -17.54 12.30
C TYR A 177 1.59 -16.57 12.96
N GLU A 178 1.13 -15.59 13.73
CA GLU A 178 1.99 -14.53 14.26
C GLU A 178 3.07 -15.08 15.20
N LYS A 179 2.77 -16.15 15.94
CA LYS A 179 3.75 -16.83 16.80
C LYS A 179 4.88 -17.45 15.97
N ASP A 180 4.52 -18.12 14.88
CA ASP A 180 5.46 -18.80 14.00
C ASP A 180 6.32 -17.77 13.23
N ILE A 181 5.70 -16.67 12.79
CA ILE A 181 6.37 -15.54 12.13
C ILE A 181 7.41 -14.92 13.07
N VAL A 182 7.04 -14.61 14.31
CA VAL A 182 7.97 -14.01 15.29
C VAL A 182 9.05 -15.01 15.70
N ALA A 183 8.72 -16.29 15.87
CA ALA A 183 9.71 -17.32 16.16
C ALA A 183 10.76 -17.44 15.04
N ALA A 184 10.32 -17.41 13.78
CA ALA A 184 11.23 -17.42 12.63
C ALA A 184 12.10 -16.15 12.56
N PHE A 185 11.53 -14.97 12.84
CA PHE A 185 12.30 -13.73 12.94
C PHE A 185 13.42 -13.85 13.98
N ASN A 186 13.07 -14.30 15.18
CA ASN A 186 13.99 -14.48 16.29
C ASN A 186 15.09 -15.53 16.02
N GLN A 187 14.79 -16.55 15.22
CA GLN A 187 15.79 -17.53 14.78
C GLN A 187 16.77 -16.92 13.76
N GLN A 188 16.28 -16.09 12.85
CA GLN A 188 17.09 -15.37 11.86
C GLN A 188 17.90 -14.22 12.50
N HIS A 189 17.42 -13.66 13.62
CA HIS A 189 18.02 -12.52 14.31
C HIS A 189 18.21 -12.81 15.81
N PRO A 190 19.19 -13.65 16.20
CA PRO A 190 19.40 -14.06 17.59
C PRO A 190 19.57 -12.90 18.57
N ASP A 191 20.22 -11.82 18.14
CA ASP A 191 20.54 -10.65 18.97
C ASP A 191 19.37 -9.68 19.16
N ASN A 192 18.24 -9.88 18.48
CA ASN A 192 17.07 -8.99 18.51
C ASN A 192 15.76 -9.76 18.73
N GLN A 193 15.65 -10.40 19.88
CA GLN A 193 14.48 -11.22 20.24
C GLN A 193 13.22 -10.38 20.46
N LEU A 194 12.16 -10.71 19.72
CA LEU A 194 10.85 -10.07 19.81
C LEU A 194 9.85 -10.92 20.58
N LYS A 195 8.84 -10.25 21.16
CA LYS A 195 7.67 -10.89 21.79
C LYS A 195 6.39 -10.24 21.29
N LEU A 196 5.39 -11.06 20.97
CA LEU A 196 4.09 -10.55 20.57
C LEU A 196 3.43 -9.73 21.68
N SER A 197 2.94 -8.55 21.30
CA SER A 197 2.11 -7.71 22.14
C SER A 197 0.71 -8.32 22.32
N PRO A 198 0.01 -7.98 23.42
CA PRO A 198 -1.43 -8.24 23.55
C PRO A 198 -2.22 -7.52 22.45
N LEU A 199 -3.37 -8.08 22.03
CA LEU A 199 -4.28 -7.47 21.05
C LEU A 199 -4.78 -6.11 21.56
N ARG A 200 -4.54 -5.04 20.79
CA ARG A 200 -4.88 -3.67 21.19
C ARG A 200 -6.32 -3.29 20.84
N TRP A 201 -6.93 -3.91 19.83
CA TRP A 201 -8.31 -3.58 19.40
C TRP A 201 -9.37 -3.88 20.46
N LEU A 202 -9.08 -4.80 21.40
CA LEU A 202 -9.94 -5.09 22.55
C LEU A 202 -9.81 -4.04 23.68
N THR A 203 -8.77 -3.19 23.66
CA THR A 203 -8.39 -2.39 24.82
C THR A 203 -8.30 -0.88 24.59
N LYS A 204 -8.24 -0.33 23.36
CA LYS A 204 -8.43 1.13 23.09
C LYS A 204 -8.54 1.47 21.59
N ARG A 205 -9.44 2.40 21.26
CA ARG A 205 -9.53 3.10 19.95
C ARG A 205 -8.18 3.74 19.61
N PHE A 206 -7.73 3.58 18.36
CA PHE A 206 -6.51 4.17 17.80
C PHE A 206 -6.34 5.64 18.19
N THR A 207 -5.46 5.94 19.16
CA THR A 207 -4.98 7.29 19.45
C THR A 207 -3.55 7.43 18.97
N LYS A 208 -3.28 8.58 18.34
CA LYS A 208 -2.12 9.01 17.54
C LYS A 208 -0.73 9.00 18.23
N GLY A 209 -0.53 8.27 19.33
CA GLY A 209 0.56 8.56 20.29
C GLY A 209 1.69 7.54 20.46
N HIS A 210 1.70 6.38 19.79
CA HIS A 210 2.67 5.31 20.12
C HIS A 210 3.37 4.72 18.89
N ALA A 211 3.81 5.57 17.96
CA ALA A 211 4.52 5.11 16.76
C ALA A 211 6.01 4.76 16.99
N ASN A 212 6.62 5.15 18.12
CA ASN A 212 8.08 5.07 18.32
C ASN A 212 8.49 4.56 19.72
N ALA A 213 8.19 3.30 20.05
CA ALA A 213 8.77 2.61 21.21
C ALA A 213 9.06 1.14 20.88
#